data_AF-A0A485CVW7-F1
#
_entry.id   AF-A0A485CVW7-F1
#
_cell.length_a   1.000
_cell.length_b   1.000
_cell.length_c   1.000
_cell.angle_alpha   90.00
_cell.angle_beta   90.00
_cell.angle_gamma   90.00
#
_symmetry.space_group_name_H-M   'P 1'
#
loop_
_entity.id
_entity.type
_entity.pdbx_description
1 polymer ?
#
loop_
_entity_poly.entity_id
_entity_poly.type
_entity_poly.pdbx_seq_one_letter_code
_entity_poly.pdbx_strand_id
1 'polypeptide(L)' 'MDNDEQQTDQHRYYRAEVYLKEGGQNYDVMGWNQEQLINDILDQYEKHLHFLHLVR' A
#
# COMPACT_ATOMS: atom_id res chain seq x y z
N MET A 1 -37.76 6.77 -11.93
CA MET A 1 -36.87 5.94 -11.10
C MET A 1 -35.55 5.87 -11.84
N ASP A 2 -34.68 6.86 -11.64
CA ASP A 2 -33.39 6.98 -12.36
C ASP A 2 -32.35 7.78 -11.54
N ASN A 3 -32.63 8.05 -10.26
CA ASN A 3 -31.84 8.96 -9.44
C ASN A 3 -31.00 8.24 -8.36
N ASP A 4 -31.18 6.92 -8.20
CA ASP A 4 -30.50 6.13 -7.17
C ASP A 4 -29.17 5.52 -7.68
N GLU A 5 -29.05 5.21 -8.98
CA GLU A 5 -27.84 4.58 -9.52
C GLU A 5 -26.64 5.53 -9.56
N GLN A 6 -26.86 6.82 -9.83
CA GLN A 6 -25.78 7.84 -9.89
C GLN A 6 -25.20 8.19 -8.51
N GLN A 7 -25.89 7.85 -7.41
CA GLN A 7 -25.45 8.13 -6.04
C GLN A 7 -24.56 7.01 -5.46
N THR A 8 -24.62 5.82 -6.05
CA THR A 8 -23.81 4.66 -5.63
C THR A 8 -22.37 4.70 -6.13
N ASP A 9 -22.11 5.33 -7.28
CA ASP A 9 -20.75 5.44 -7.85
C ASP A 9 -19.86 6.42 -7.06
N GLN A 10 -20.47 7.44 -6.44
CA GLN A 10 -19.79 8.43 -5.61
C GLN A 10 -19.28 7.87 -4.26
N HIS A 11 -19.64 6.64 -3.91
CA HIS A 11 -19.24 5.99 -2.66
C HIS A 11 -18.32 4.77 -2.87
N ARG A 12 -17.71 4.62 -4.04
CA ARG A 12 -16.72 3.55 -4.26
C ARG A 12 -15.37 3.95 -3.69
N TYR A 13 -15.08 3.43 -2.51
CA TYR A 13 -13.76 3.53 -1.88
C TYR A 13 -12.84 2.43 -2.41
N TYR A 14 -11.65 2.83 -2.87
CA TYR A 14 -10.60 1.93 -3.31
C TYR A 14 -9.37 2.14 -2.42
N ARG A 15 -8.77 1.04 -1.96
CA ARG A 15 -7.57 1.03 -1.10
C ARG A 15 -6.53 0.12 -1.70
N ALA A 16 -5.27 0.54 -1.72
CA ALA A 16 -4.14 -0.27 -2.14
C ALA A 16 -3.27 -0.55 -0.92
N GLU A 17 -3.22 -1.80 -0.47
CA GLU A 17 -2.41 -2.20 0.68
C GLU A 17 -1.18 -3.01 0.26
N VAL A 18 -0.06 -2.81 0.95
CA VAL A 18 1.18 -3.58 0.74
C VAL A 18 1.19 -4.85 1.59
N TYR A 19 1.43 -5.98 0.94
CA TYR A 19 1.60 -7.30 1.57
C TYR A 19 3.01 -7.84 1.36
N LEU A 20 3.73 -8.05 2.46
CA LEU A 20 5.01 -8.74 2.50
C LEU A 20 4.85 -10.20 2.92
N LYS A 21 5.93 -10.99 2.77
CA LYS A 21 6.00 -12.37 3.31
C LYS A 21 5.76 -12.45 4.83
N GLU A 22 6.01 -11.37 5.55
CA GLU A 22 5.81 -11.25 7.00
C GLU A 22 4.38 -10.82 7.37
N GLY A 23 3.56 -10.44 6.39
CA GLY A 23 2.18 -9.98 6.57
C GLY A 23 1.87 -8.65 5.87
N GLY A 24 0.62 -8.20 6.01
CA GLY A 24 0.18 -6.88 5.55
C GLY A 24 0.77 -5.76 6.41
N GLN A 25 1.29 -4.71 5.77
CA GLN A 25 1.90 -3.58 6.48
C GLN A 25 0.89 -2.49 6.88
N ASN A 26 -0.40 -2.69 6.60
CA ASN A 26 -1.53 -1.85 7.01
C ASN A 26 -1.50 -0.38 6.57
N TYR A 27 -0.60 0.03 5.66
CA TYR A 27 -0.62 1.37 5.05
C TYR A 27 -1.23 1.34 3.65
N ASP A 28 -1.97 2.40 3.32
CA ASP A 28 -2.56 2.64 2.01
C ASP A 28 -1.58 3.41 1.13
N VAL A 29 -1.29 2.88 -0.05
CA VAL A 29 -0.41 3.51 -1.05
C VAL A 29 -1.20 4.23 -2.15
N MET A 30 -2.54 4.26 -2.06
CA MET A 30 -3.36 5.05 -2.97
C MET A 30 -2.98 6.52 -2.89
N GLY A 31 -2.68 7.12 -4.05
CA GLY A 31 -2.30 8.53 -4.17
C GLY A 31 -0.80 8.78 -4.04
N TRP A 32 0.03 7.76 -3.85
CA TRP A 32 1.47 7.91 -3.96
C TRP A 32 1.87 8.08 -5.42
N ASN A 33 2.85 8.95 -5.65
CA ASN A 33 3.52 9.00 -6.94
C ASN A 33 4.52 7.84 -7.07
N GLN A 34 4.99 7.62 -8.30
CA GLN A 34 5.90 6.51 -8.60
C GLN A 34 7.19 6.54 -7.77
N GLU A 35 7.77 7.72 -7.53
CA GLU A 35 9.00 7.84 -6.75
C GLU A 35 8.78 7.49 -5.28
N GLN A 36 7.66 7.90 -4.69
CA GLN A 36 7.31 7.54 -3.31
C GLN A 36 7.19 6.02 -3.15
N LEU A 37 6.54 5.36 -4.10
CA LEU A 37 6.42 3.89 -4.09
C LEU A 37 7.77 3.20 -4.24
N ILE A 38 8.65 3.71 -5.12
CA ILE A 38 9.99 3.15 -5.31
C ILE A 38 10.82 3.30 -4.01
N ASN A 39 10.80 4.48 -3.40
CA ASN A 39 11.54 4.72 -2.15
C ASN A 39 11.05 3.82 -1.02
N ASP A 40 9.73 3.63 -0.88
CA ASP A 40 9.17 2.73 0.13
C ASP A 40 9.63 1.27 -0.04
N ILE A 41 9.68 0.78 -1.29
CA ILE A 41 10.19 -0.56 -1.60
C ILE A 41 11.69 -0.68 -1.24
N LEU A 42 12.48 0.36 -1.55
CA LEU A 42 13.91 0.38 -1.22
C LEU A 42 14.14 0.37 0.30
N ASP A 43 13.44 1.22 1.04
CA ASP A 43 13.51 1.29 2.50
C ASP A 43 13.13 -0.05 3.15
N GLN A 44 12.12 -0.72 2.61
CA GLN A 44 11.67 -2.01 3.08
C GLN A 44 12.72 -3.11 2.85
N TYR A 45 13.38 -3.09 1.69
CA TYR A 45 14.48 -3.99 1.38
C TYR A 45 15.69 -3.77 2.30
N GLU A 46 16.07 -2.51 2.55
CA GLU A 46 17.15 -2.19 3.47
C GLU A 46 16.86 -2.65 4.90
N LYS A 47 15.64 -2.40 5.41
CA LYS A 47 15.21 -2.89 6.73
C LYS A 47 15.29 -4.42 6.83
N HIS A 48 14.88 -5.14 5.78
CA HIS A 48 14.96 -6.59 5.75
C HIS A 48 16.42 -7.08 5.77
N LEU A 49 17.32 -6.44 5.01
CA LEU A 49 18.75 -6.74 5.06
C LEU A 49 19.36 -6.45 6.44
N HIS A 50 18.99 -5.34 7.06
CA HIS A 50 19.40 -5.02 8.43
C HIS A 50 18.95 -6.08 9.43
N PHE A 51 17.70 -6.55 9.32
CA PHE A 51 17.21 -7.66 10.14
C PHE A 51 18.06 -8.93 9.94
N LEU A 52 18.34 -9.31 8.69
CA LEU A 52 19.19 -10.48 8.39
C LEU A 52 20.61 -10.35 8.96
N HIS A 53 21.18 -9.15 8.97
CA HIS A 53 22.49 -8.89 9.57
C HIS A 53 22.47 -8.93 11.10
N LEU A 54 21.38 -8.53 11.74
CA LEU A 54 21.24 -8.55 13.21
C LEU A 54 20.93 -9.95 13.76
N VAL A 55 20.37 -10.83 12.94
CA VAL A 55 20.04 -12.23 13.30
C VAL A 55 21.26 -13.17 13.13
N ARG A 56 22.42 -12.64 12.71
CA ARG A 56 23.66 -13.39 12.48
C ARG A 56 24.73 -13.05 13.52
#